data_AF-A0A9E3STB2-F1
#
_entry.id   AF-A0A9E3STB2-F1
#
_cell.length_a   1.000
_cell.length_b   1.000
_cell.length_c   1.000
_cell.angle_alpha   90.00
_cell.angle_beta   90.00
_cell.angle_gamma   90.00
#
_symmetry.space_group_name_H-M   'P 1'
#
loop_
_entity.id
_entity.type
_entity.pdbx_description
1 polymer ?
#
loop_
_entity_poly.entity_id
_entity_poly.type
_entity_poly.pdbx_seq_one_letter_code
_entity_poly.pdbx_strand_id
1 'polypeptide(L)'
;ATRSGLIDSVHSFARSEIGMPMFAFWGIMTMISVGLILWRRNRGELKDDHAFANLLSRESLFVLNNVIFVALFAAIFWGSFGAPIISEMFLDTNITLGSDYFIRVTPPLFAALYLLMGIAPLSAWGATSLPRLGRSLIIPLILTAAFVVLFVLDGTTSAGALMGYGLVGLAGFVALYEIYRGAAARHRTMGESWPRAVTALFGRNRRRYGGYIVHLGITIIGLGIIGSTLFQQETQQTIGLGQTLSIDDYQLRYDNFTEAVATDGRLMQIADVTVVRDGKDIAHLRPRIDVYPQQPMTIAGAYSTLENDFYVLLVDWEEVSHTSATFKVFINPLVNLVWWGGLILMLGTFIAAWPREPAPVQLRQEVRGNQRRARAST
;
A
#
# COMPACT_ATOMS: atom_id res chain seq x y z
N ALA A 1 4.03 -12.97 -10.60
CA ALA A 1 4.20 -11.80 -9.71
C ALA A 1 3.91 -12.17 -8.25
N THR A 2 4.82 -12.92 -7.62
CA THR A 2 4.85 -13.10 -6.16
C THR A 2 6.00 -12.28 -5.58
N ARG A 3 5.94 -11.99 -4.27
CA ARG A 3 6.99 -11.23 -3.55
C ARG A 3 8.39 -11.85 -3.66
N SER A 4 8.47 -13.13 -4.02
CA SER A 4 9.71 -13.86 -4.28
C SER A 4 10.36 -13.58 -5.63
N GLY A 5 9.67 -12.91 -6.57
CA GLY A 5 10.18 -12.68 -7.93
C GLY A 5 10.28 -13.92 -8.82
N LEU A 6 10.01 -15.11 -8.28
CA LEU A 6 10.30 -16.42 -8.90
C LEU A 6 9.10 -17.10 -9.56
N ILE A 7 7.89 -16.50 -9.56
CA ILE A 7 6.65 -17.19 -10.00
C ILE A 7 5.95 -16.44 -11.13
N ASP A 8 5.86 -17.09 -12.29
CA ASP A 8 5.06 -16.72 -13.47
C ASP A 8 3.58 -17.12 -13.33
N SER A 9 2.89 -16.57 -12.33
CA SER A 9 1.52 -17.00 -11.96
C SER A 9 0.39 -16.43 -12.84
N VAL A 10 0.62 -15.42 -13.68
CA VAL A 10 -0.47 -14.71 -14.39
C VAL A 10 -0.87 -15.37 -15.71
N HIS A 11 0.03 -16.12 -16.34
CA HIS A 11 -0.25 -16.79 -17.61
C HIS A 11 -1.18 -18.00 -17.47
N SER A 12 -1.22 -18.65 -16.31
CA SER A 12 -2.12 -19.79 -16.05
C SER A 12 -3.60 -19.37 -16.00
N PHE A 13 -3.90 -18.17 -15.50
CA PHE A 13 -5.28 -17.68 -15.41
C PHE A 13 -5.84 -17.31 -16.78
N ALA A 14 -5.04 -16.64 -17.63
CA ALA A 14 -5.43 -16.26 -18.98
C ALA A 14 -5.70 -17.48 -19.89
N ARG A 15 -5.02 -18.60 -19.64
CA ARG A 15 -5.19 -19.88 -20.37
C ARG A 15 -6.24 -20.81 -19.76
N SER A 16 -6.91 -20.41 -18.69
CA SER A 16 -7.96 -21.20 -18.04
C SER A 16 -9.34 -20.98 -18.67
N GLU A 17 -10.29 -21.87 -18.37
CA GLU A 17 -11.70 -21.74 -18.76
C GLU A 17 -12.36 -20.43 -18.26
N ILE A 18 -11.76 -19.78 -17.24
CA ILE A 18 -12.25 -18.54 -16.65
C ILE A 18 -11.67 -17.31 -17.37
N GLY A 19 -10.61 -17.46 -18.17
CA GLY A 19 -9.92 -16.36 -18.84
C GLY A 19 -10.85 -15.50 -19.71
N MET A 20 -11.60 -16.13 -20.61
CA MET A 20 -12.56 -15.44 -21.49
C MET A 20 -13.75 -14.82 -20.75
N PRO A 21 -14.46 -15.55 -19.84
CA PRO A 21 -15.50 -14.95 -19.01
C PRO A 21 -15.02 -13.72 -18.21
N MET A 22 -13.83 -13.81 -17.62
CA MET A 22 -13.24 -12.71 -16.85
C MET A 22 -12.90 -11.53 -17.74
N PHE A 23 -12.27 -11.76 -18.90
CA PHE A 23 -11.98 -10.72 -19.89
C PHE A 23 -13.25 -10.00 -20.36
N ALA A 24 -14.30 -10.77 -20.70
CA ALA A 24 -15.58 -10.21 -21.09
C ALA A 24 -16.21 -9.38 -19.96
N PHE A 25 -16.17 -9.88 -18.72
CA PHE A 25 -16.67 -9.16 -17.55
C PHE A 25 -15.96 -7.81 -17.36
N TRP A 26 -14.61 -7.79 -17.33
CA TRP A 26 -13.83 -6.55 -17.20
C TRP A 26 -14.05 -5.60 -18.38
N GLY A 27 -14.10 -6.13 -19.60
CA GLY A 27 -14.37 -5.35 -20.81
C GLY A 27 -15.75 -4.68 -20.75
N ILE A 28 -16.80 -5.44 -20.43
CA ILE A 28 -18.17 -4.92 -20.29
C ILE A 28 -18.24 -3.88 -19.17
N MET A 29 -17.69 -4.15 -17.99
CA MET A 29 -17.69 -3.19 -16.88
C MET A 29 -16.96 -1.90 -17.22
N THR A 30 -15.83 -2.00 -17.94
CA THR A 30 -15.08 -0.84 -18.42
C THR A 30 -15.90 -0.03 -19.43
N MET A 31 -16.49 -0.70 -20.43
CA MET A 31 -17.33 -0.05 -21.45
C MET A 31 -18.56 0.63 -20.85
N ILE A 32 -19.24 -0.01 -19.90
CA ILE A 32 -20.37 0.58 -19.17
C ILE A 32 -19.91 1.80 -18.38
N SER A 33 -18.79 1.70 -17.65
CA SER A 33 -18.27 2.80 -16.83
C SER A 33 -17.89 4.01 -17.70
N VAL A 34 -17.15 3.79 -18.79
CA VAL A 34 -16.79 4.83 -19.75
C VAL A 34 -18.04 5.42 -20.41
N GLY A 35 -18.99 4.57 -20.82
CA GLY A 35 -20.26 4.99 -21.40
C GLY A 35 -21.06 5.90 -20.46
N LEU A 36 -21.16 5.54 -19.17
CA LEU A 36 -21.83 6.35 -18.15
C LEU A 36 -21.12 7.70 -17.92
N ILE A 37 -19.78 7.71 -17.89
CA ILE A 37 -19.01 8.95 -17.75
C ILE A 37 -19.24 9.87 -18.96
N LEU A 38 -19.14 9.34 -20.18
CA LEU A 38 -19.37 10.11 -21.41
C LEU A 38 -20.82 10.59 -21.52
N TRP A 39 -21.79 9.76 -21.13
CA TRP A 39 -23.20 10.12 -21.09
C TRP A 39 -23.46 11.29 -20.11
N ARG A 40 -22.92 11.23 -18.88
CA ARG A 40 -23.02 12.33 -17.91
C ARG A 40 -22.29 13.60 -18.39
N ARG A 41 -21.12 13.44 -19.02
CA ARG A 41 -20.36 14.55 -19.62
C ARG A 41 -21.19 15.27 -20.68
N ASN A 42 -21.82 14.53 -21.59
CA ASN A 42 -22.62 15.09 -22.68
C ASN A 42 -23.86 15.84 -22.17
N ARG A 43 -24.41 15.42 -21.02
CA ARG A 43 -25.49 16.13 -20.32
C ARG A 43 -25.02 17.36 -19.55
N GLY A 44 -23.73 17.66 -19.56
CA GLY A 44 -23.15 18.80 -18.85
C GLY A 44 -23.07 18.61 -17.32
N GLU A 45 -23.37 17.42 -16.80
CA GLU A 45 -23.38 17.13 -15.35
C GLU A 45 -21.96 17.09 -14.75
N LEU A 46 -20.94 17.03 -15.60
CA LEU A 46 -19.52 16.95 -15.21
C LEU A 46 -18.74 18.25 -15.53
N LYS A 47 -19.44 19.35 -15.85
CA LYS A 47 -18.79 20.65 -16.03
C LYS A 47 -18.43 21.23 -14.65
N ASP A 48 -17.20 21.71 -14.51
CA ASP A 48 -16.80 22.46 -13.32
C ASP A 48 -17.45 23.85 -13.32
N ASP A 49 -18.00 24.24 -12.18
CA ASP A 49 -18.62 25.55 -11.98
C ASP A 49 -17.59 26.67 -11.73
N HIS A 50 -16.31 26.32 -11.49
CA HIS A 50 -15.28 27.27 -11.04
C HIS A 50 -13.94 27.07 -11.75
N ALA A 51 -13.30 28.17 -12.14
CA ALA A 51 -11.93 28.17 -12.62
C ALA A 51 -10.94 28.01 -11.45
N PHE A 52 -9.77 27.40 -11.71
CA PHE A 52 -8.71 27.27 -10.70
C PHE A 52 -8.24 28.65 -10.25
N ALA A 53 -8.24 28.89 -8.93
CA ALA A 53 -7.82 30.17 -8.38
C ALA A 53 -6.30 30.37 -8.47
N ASN A 54 -5.51 29.36 -8.09
CA ASN A 54 -4.04 29.34 -8.22
C ASN A 54 -3.48 27.91 -8.06
N LEU A 55 -2.21 27.70 -8.42
CA LEU A 55 -1.56 26.37 -8.41
C LEU A 55 -1.48 25.71 -7.02
N LEU A 56 -1.45 26.50 -5.94
CA LEU A 56 -1.40 26.01 -4.55
C LEU A 56 -2.78 25.93 -3.89
N SER A 57 -3.84 26.12 -4.67
CA SER A 57 -5.20 25.89 -4.23
C SER A 57 -5.41 24.42 -3.93
N ARG A 58 -6.30 24.12 -3.00
CA ARG A 58 -6.65 22.73 -2.69
C ARG A 58 -7.17 21.99 -3.93
N GLU A 59 -7.90 22.69 -4.78
CA GLU A 59 -8.45 22.24 -6.06
C GLU A 59 -7.32 21.82 -7.02
N SER A 60 -6.33 22.69 -7.22
CA SER A 60 -5.17 22.38 -8.08
C SER A 60 -4.33 21.22 -7.55
N LEU A 61 -4.12 21.15 -6.22
CA LEU A 61 -3.39 20.05 -5.60
C LEU A 61 -4.15 18.72 -5.73
N PHE A 62 -5.49 18.73 -5.67
CA PHE A 62 -6.30 17.53 -5.94
C PHE A 62 -6.19 17.07 -7.39
N VAL A 63 -6.20 18.00 -8.35
CA VAL A 63 -6.01 17.66 -9.77
C VAL A 63 -4.62 17.09 -10.01
N LEU A 64 -3.58 17.73 -9.46
CA LEU A 64 -2.20 17.22 -9.56
C LEU A 64 -2.07 15.82 -8.97
N ASN A 65 -2.71 15.56 -7.83
CA ASN A 65 -2.78 14.23 -7.24
C ASN A 65 -3.39 13.19 -8.20
N ASN A 66 -4.48 13.53 -8.89
CA ASN A 66 -5.08 12.64 -9.89
C ASN A 66 -4.19 12.42 -11.11
N VAL A 67 -3.46 13.45 -11.57
CA VAL A 67 -2.47 13.30 -12.64
C VAL A 67 -1.38 12.31 -12.25
N ILE A 68 -0.87 12.38 -11.02
CA ILE A 68 0.13 11.43 -10.53
C ILE A 68 -0.45 10.01 -10.44
N PHE A 69 -1.71 9.85 -10.01
CA PHE A 69 -2.36 8.53 -10.04
C PHE A 69 -2.48 7.96 -11.46
N VAL A 70 -2.80 8.79 -12.45
CA VAL A 70 -2.82 8.39 -13.87
C VAL A 70 -1.41 8.02 -14.35
N ALA A 71 -0.38 8.78 -13.94
CA ALA A 71 1.00 8.46 -14.27
C ALA A 71 1.47 7.14 -13.64
N LEU A 72 1.12 6.88 -12.37
CA LEU A 72 1.37 5.60 -11.71
C LEU A 72 0.65 4.45 -12.40
N PHE A 73 -0.62 4.66 -12.76
CA PHE A 73 -1.37 3.69 -13.54
C PHE A 73 -0.65 3.38 -14.85
N ALA A 74 -0.28 4.39 -15.64
CA ALA A 74 0.39 4.19 -16.92
C ALA A 74 1.74 3.47 -16.77
N ALA A 75 2.55 3.85 -15.77
CA ALA A 75 3.84 3.20 -15.50
C ALA A 75 3.67 1.73 -15.07
N ILE A 76 2.79 1.44 -14.13
CA ILE A 76 2.55 0.08 -13.64
C ILE A 76 1.91 -0.77 -14.74
N PHE A 77 0.91 -0.23 -15.44
CA PHE A 77 0.24 -0.90 -16.55
C PHE A 77 1.24 -1.23 -17.66
N TRP A 78 2.12 -0.29 -18.03
CA TRP A 78 3.17 -0.54 -19.01
C TRP A 78 4.12 -1.65 -18.57
N GLY A 79 4.63 -1.56 -17.33
CA GLY A 79 5.53 -2.55 -16.75
C GLY A 79 4.94 -3.97 -16.71
N SER A 80 3.69 -4.07 -16.26
CA SER A 80 3.03 -5.36 -16.02
C SER A 80 2.36 -5.97 -17.25
N PHE A 81 1.86 -5.15 -18.17
CA PHE A 81 1.04 -5.61 -19.29
C PHE A 81 1.46 -5.01 -20.63
N GLY A 82 1.70 -3.70 -20.69
CA GLY A 82 1.99 -3.01 -21.95
C GLY A 82 3.21 -3.56 -22.67
N ALA A 83 4.35 -3.65 -21.98
CA ALA A 83 5.59 -4.15 -22.56
C ALA A 83 5.49 -5.63 -22.99
N PRO A 84 5.03 -6.58 -22.14
CA PRO A 84 4.84 -7.97 -22.56
C PRO A 84 3.90 -8.14 -23.76
N ILE A 85 2.73 -7.49 -23.74
CA ILE A 85 1.72 -7.63 -24.81
C ILE A 85 2.24 -7.09 -26.13
N ILE A 86 2.87 -5.91 -26.10
CA ILE A 86 3.36 -5.27 -27.34
C ILE A 86 4.56 -6.05 -27.90
N SER A 87 5.48 -6.51 -27.06
CA SER A 87 6.62 -7.29 -27.55
C SER A 87 6.17 -8.62 -28.16
N GLU A 88 5.20 -9.29 -27.54
CA GLU A 88 4.68 -10.56 -28.04
C GLU A 88 3.92 -10.37 -29.36
N MET A 89 3.05 -9.35 -29.44
CA MET A 89 2.22 -9.11 -30.63
C MET A 89 2.98 -8.57 -31.84
N PHE A 90 3.98 -7.70 -31.62
CA PHE A 90 4.61 -6.93 -32.71
C PHE A 90 6.09 -7.27 -32.94
N LEU A 91 6.78 -7.82 -31.94
CA LEU A 91 8.21 -8.09 -32.01
C LEU A 91 8.54 -9.59 -31.93
N ASP A 92 7.54 -10.45 -31.78
CA ASP A 92 7.68 -11.91 -31.59
C ASP A 92 8.68 -12.26 -30.46
N THR A 93 8.69 -11.43 -29.41
CA THR A 93 9.57 -11.58 -28.24
C THR A 93 8.78 -11.43 -26.96
N ASN A 94 9.16 -12.15 -25.91
CA ASN A 94 8.52 -12.03 -24.59
C ASN A 94 9.40 -11.19 -23.65
N ILE A 95 9.14 -9.88 -23.63
CA ILE A 95 9.84 -8.95 -22.72
C ILE A 95 9.06 -8.86 -21.42
N THR A 96 9.64 -9.37 -20.34
CA THR A 96 9.12 -9.20 -18.98
C THR A 96 9.96 -8.17 -18.23
N LEU A 97 9.31 -7.16 -17.67
CA LEU A 97 9.97 -6.13 -16.87
C LEU A 97 9.98 -6.57 -15.40
N GLY A 98 11.18 -6.79 -14.87
CA GLY A 98 11.42 -7.20 -13.48
C GLY A 98 11.35 -6.07 -12.45
N SER A 99 11.75 -6.37 -11.21
CA SER A 99 11.76 -5.43 -10.08
C SER A 99 12.47 -4.11 -10.36
N ASP A 100 13.56 -4.15 -11.13
CA ASP A 100 14.40 -3.00 -11.42
C ASP A 100 13.64 -1.88 -12.16
N TYR A 101 12.73 -2.24 -13.05
CA TYR A 101 11.85 -1.28 -13.72
C TYR A 101 10.97 -0.56 -12.70
N PHE A 102 10.29 -1.32 -11.84
CA PHE A 102 9.32 -0.77 -10.89
C PHE A 102 9.99 0.07 -9.82
N ILE A 103 11.15 -0.35 -9.29
CA ILE A 103 11.93 0.39 -8.29
C ILE A 103 12.52 1.67 -8.89
N ARG A 104 12.79 1.71 -10.20
CA ARG A 104 13.24 2.94 -10.86
C ARG A 104 12.10 3.94 -11.11
N VAL A 105 10.92 3.46 -11.52
CA VAL A 105 9.85 4.33 -12.05
C VAL A 105 8.83 4.74 -10.98
N THR A 106 8.46 3.84 -10.06
CA THR A 106 7.35 4.09 -9.13
C THR A 106 7.71 4.94 -7.90
N PRO A 107 8.90 4.84 -7.27
CA PRO A 107 9.20 5.60 -6.06
C PRO A 107 9.16 7.12 -6.23
N PRO A 108 9.66 7.73 -7.34
CA PRO A 108 9.53 9.18 -7.54
C PRO A 108 8.06 9.65 -7.59
N LEU A 109 7.17 8.86 -8.19
CA LEU A 109 5.74 9.18 -8.26
C LEU A 109 5.06 9.02 -6.90
N PHE A 110 5.39 7.96 -6.15
CA PHE A 110 4.91 7.81 -4.77
C PHE A 110 5.45 8.91 -3.85
N ALA A 111 6.71 9.31 -4.00
CA ALA A 111 7.29 10.43 -3.26
C ALA A 111 6.51 11.72 -3.50
N ALA A 112 6.14 12.00 -4.76
CA ALA A 112 5.27 13.13 -5.10
C ALA A 112 3.87 13.01 -4.45
N LEU A 113 3.27 11.82 -4.43
CA LEU A 113 2.00 11.60 -3.73
C LEU A 113 2.10 11.84 -2.22
N TYR A 114 3.13 11.32 -1.56
CA TYR A 114 3.33 11.55 -0.12
C TYR A 114 3.55 13.03 0.19
N LEU A 115 4.30 13.73 -0.66
CA LEU A 115 4.50 15.18 -0.53
C LEU A 115 3.15 15.92 -0.64
N LEU A 116 2.33 15.59 -1.65
CA LEU A 116 0.99 16.17 -1.77
C LEU A 116 0.09 15.81 -0.60
N MET A 117 0.19 14.59 -0.08
CA MET A 117 -0.55 14.14 1.10
C MET A 117 -0.16 14.93 2.36
N GLY A 118 1.09 15.39 2.46
CA GLY A 118 1.57 16.29 3.52
C GLY A 118 1.21 17.78 3.30
N ILE A 119 1.01 18.23 2.07
CA ILE A 119 0.77 19.66 1.78
C ILE A 119 -0.72 19.98 1.58
N ALA A 120 -1.44 19.17 0.81
CA ALA A 120 -2.81 19.44 0.40
C ALA A 120 -3.82 19.56 1.56
N PRO A 121 -3.72 18.79 2.67
CA PRO A 121 -4.61 18.99 3.82
C PRO A 121 -4.51 20.38 4.45
N LEU A 122 -3.33 21.00 4.36
CA LEU A 122 -3.02 22.29 4.96
C LEU A 122 -3.40 23.48 4.07
N SER A 123 -3.62 23.24 2.76
CA SER A 123 -4.10 24.27 1.84
C SER A 123 -5.58 24.57 2.06
N ALA A 124 -6.00 25.82 1.80
CA ALA A 124 -7.40 26.23 1.83
C ALA A 124 -8.06 26.07 0.44
N TRP A 125 -9.39 25.95 0.42
CA TRP A 125 -10.18 26.07 -0.82
C TRP A 125 -10.03 27.49 -1.37
N GLY A 126 -9.79 27.63 -2.68
CA GLY A 126 -9.45 28.90 -3.31
C GLY A 126 -7.98 29.29 -3.11
N ALA A 127 -7.70 30.49 -2.59
CA ALA A 127 -6.33 31.00 -2.48
C ALA A 127 -5.66 30.67 -1.14
N THR A 128 -4.61 29.84 -1.18
CA THR A 128 -3.69 29.68 -0.05
C THR A 128 -2.52 30.64 -0.18
N SER A 129 -2.22 31.43 0.86
CA SER A 129 -0.99 32.24 0.88
C SER A 129 0.19 31.43 1.41
N LEU A 130 1.35 31.54 0.74
CA LEU A 130 2.60 30.85 1.11
C LEU A 130 2.97 31.02 2.59
N PRO A 131 2.86 32.22 3.21
CA PRO A 131 3.19 32.39 4.62
C PRO A 131 2.26 31.62 5.58
N ARG A 132 0.98 31.45 5.22
CA ARG A 132 0.03 30.69 6.05
C ARG A 132 0.32 29.19 5.98
N LEU A 133 0.64 28.68 4.79
CA LEU A 133 1.05 27.29 4.58
C LEU A 133 2.37 26.98 5.29
N GLY A 134 3.35 27.89 5.21
CA GLY A 134 4.62 27.75 5.92
C GLY A 134 4.42 27.63 7.44
N ARG A 135 3.58 28.49 8.04
CA ARG A 135 3.27 28.42 9.49
C ARG A 135 2.57 27.13 9.90
N SER A 136 1.67 26.59 9.08
CA SER A 136 0.98 25.34 9.40
C SER A 136 1.89 24.11 9.27
N LEU A 137 2.95 24.19 8.47
CA LEU A 137 3.95 23.13 8.29
C LEU A 137 5.01 23.06 9.40
N ILE A 138 5.21 24.12 10.20
CA ILE A 138 6.29 24.15 11.21
C ILE A 138 6.24 22.94 12.15
N ILE A 139 5.08 22.70 12.78
CA ILE A 139 4.95 21.60 13.75
C ILE A 139 5.15 20.23 13.07
N PRO A 140 4.45 19.91 11.96
CA PRO A 140 4.72 18.67 11.23
C PRO A 140 6.18 18.50 10.80
N LEU A 141 6.84 19.55 10.30
CA LEU A 141 8.25 19.49 9.89
C LEU A 141 9.20 19.20 11.06
N ILE A 142 8.97 19.80 12.23
CA ILE A 142 9.76 19.52 13.43
C ILE A 142 9.61 18.05 13.84
N LEU A 143 8.37 17.54 13.84
CA LEU A 143 8.09 16.14 14.15
C LEU A 143 8.73 15.20 13.12
N THR A 144 8.64 15.52 11.83
CA THR A 144 9.31 14.78 10.76
C THR A 144 10.82 14.78 10.93
N ALA A 145 11.43 15.92 11.24
CA ALA A 145 12.88 16.02 11.45
C ALA A 145 13.30 15.16 12.65
N ALA A 146 12.59 15.24 13.78
CA ALA A 146 12.85 14.39 14.93
C ALA A 146 12.69 12.90 14.59
N PHE A 147 11.65 12.54 13.84
CA PHE A 147 11.40 11.17 13.39
C PHE A 147 12.52 10.63 12.48
N VAL A 148 13.00 11.42 11.53
CA VAL A 148 14.14 11.04 10.67
C VAL A 148 15.42 10.90 11.48
N VAL A 149 15.66 11.79 12.45
CA VAL A 149 16.82 11.70 13.36
C VAL A 149 16.82 10.38 14.14
N LEU A 150 15.67 9.88 14.57
CA LEU A 150 15.60 8.58 15.24
C LEU A 150 16.13 7.44 14.35
N PHE A 151 15.80 7.40 13.06
CA PHE A 151 16.35 6.39 12.13
C PHE A 151 17.84 6.57 11.86
N VAL A 152 18.32 7.81 11.82
CA VAL A 152 19.77 8.08 11.70
C VAL A 152 20.51 7.54 12.92
N LEU A 153 19.96 7.74 14.12
CA LEU A 153 20.54 7.22 15.37
C LEU A 153 20.48 5.70 15.47
N ASP A 154 19.47 5.08 14.87
CA ASP A 154 19.33 3.62 14.72
C ASP A 154 20.30 3.00 13.69
N GLY A 155 21.09 3.84 13.00
CA GLY A 155 22.11 3.39 12.05
C GLY A 155 21.67 3.35 10.59
N THR A 156 20.48 3.87 10.26
CA THR A 156 20.05 4.01 8.86
C THR A 156 20.90 5.06 8.14
N THR A 157 21.69 4.61 7.16
CA THR A 157 22.58 5.48 6.35
C THR A 157 22.08 5.73 4.92
N SER A 158 21.10 4.95 4.45
CA SER A 158 20.57 5.08 3.09
C SER A 158 19.82 6.41 2.91
N ALA A 159 20.34 7.29 2.06
CA ALA A 159 19.70 8.57 1.75
C ALA A 159 18.28 8.40 1.18
N GLY A 160 18.07 7.37 0.36
CA GLY A 160 16.73 7.04 -0.18
C GLY A 160 15.75 6.63 0.92
N ALA A 161 16.19 5.81 1.88
CA ALA A 161 15.37 5.40 3.03
C ALA A 161 15.01 6.61 3.91
N LEU A 162 16.00 7.44 4.26
CA LEU A 162 15.79 8.64 5.08
C LEU A 162 14.84 9.65 4.41
N MET A 163 14.98 9.85 3.09
CA MET A 163 14.05 10.67 2.32
C MET A 163 12.63 10.07 2.32
N GLY A 164 12.52 8.75 2.14
CA GLY A 164 11.25 8.03 2.24
C GLY A 164 10.58 8.20 3.60
N TYR A 165 11.31 7.98 4.70
CA TYR A 165 10.82 8.20 6.06
C TYR A 165 10.43 9.65 6.31
N GLY A 166 11.17 10.62 5.76
CA GLY A 166 10.82 12.04 5.83
C GLY A 166 9.48 12.34 5.16
N LEU A 167 9.25 11.85 3.94
CA LEU A 167 8.01 12.08 3.19
C LEU A 167 6.80 11.37 3.83
N VAL A 168 6.97 10.10 4.20
CA VAL A 168 5.94 9.31 4.88
C VAL A 168 5.61 9.93 6.25
N GLY A 169 6.65 10.27 7.02
CA GLY A 169 6.51 10.93 8.32
C GLY A 169 5.80 12.28 8.20
N LEU A 170 6.18 13.13 7.25
CA LEU A 170 5.50 14.40 7.00
C LEU A 170 4.01 14.22 6.75
N ALA A 171 3.63 13.32 5.86
CA ALA A 171 2.22 13.07 5.57
C ALA A 171 1.45 12.56 6.79
N GLY A 172 2.07 11.68 7.59
CA GLY A 172 1.49 11.14 8.82
C GLY A 172 1.31 12.21 9.90
N PHE A 173 2.35 13.00 10.16
CA PHE A 173 2.30 14.09 11.15
C PHE A 173 1.35 15.20 10.75
N VAL A 174 1.19 15.48 9.46
CA VAL A 174 0.16 16.42 8.99
C VAL A 174 -1.25 15.89 9.29
N ALA A 175 -1.52 14.61 9.03
CA ALA A 175 -2.80 14.00 9.35
C ALA A 175 -3.08 14.03 10.88
N LEU A 176 -2.09 13.68 11.71
CA LEU A 176 -2.18 13.78 13.16
C LEU A 176 -2.40 15.22 13.63
N TYR A 177 -1.68 16.17 13.03
CA TYR A 177 -1.77 17.59 13.39
C TYR A 177 -3.13 18.20 13.04
N GLU A 178 -3.74 17.81 11.91
CA GLU A 178 -5.10 18.21 11.56
C GLU A 178 -6.15 17.64 12.50
N ILE A 179 -5.99 16.39 12.95
CA ILE A 179 -6.85 15.79 14.00
C ILE A 179 -6.69 16.57 15.32
N TYR A 180 -5.45 16.83 15.74
CA TYR A 180 -5.15 17.59 16.94
C TYR A 180 -5.74 19.00 16.91
N ARG A 181 -5.53 19.75 15.83
CA ARG A 181 -6.08 21.11 15.65
C ARG A 181 -7.60 21.11 15.72
N GLY A 182 -8.23 20.12 15.10
CA GLY A 182 -9.68 19.93 15.17
C GLY A 182 -10.16 19.75 16.61
N ALA A 183 -9.51 18.87 17.37
CA ALA A 183 -9.87 18.57 18.75
C ALA A 183 -9.57 19.75 19.70
N ALA A 184 -8.40 20.39 19.55
CA ALA A 184 -7.99 21.55 20.33
C ALA A 184 -8.95 22.73 20.15
N ALA A 185 -9.40 22.98 18.92
CA ALA A 185 -10.39 24.01 18.64
C ALA A 185 -11.69 23.75 19.41
N ARG A 186 -12.18 22.50 19.43
CA ARG A 186 -13.39 22.13 20.17
C ARG A 186 -13.20 22.25 21.68
N HIS A 187 -12.09 21.76 22.21
CA HIS A 187 -11.76 21.86 23.63
C HIS A 187 -11.77 23.33 24.10
N ARG A 188 -11.14 24.23 23.34
CA ARG A 188 -11.04 25.66 23.68
C ARG A 188 -12.35 26.43 23.49
N THR A 189 -13.08 26.16 22.41
CA THR A 189 -14.28 26.96 22.05
C THR A 189 -15.57 26.43 22.65
N MET A 190 -15.68 25.12 22.87
CA MET A 190 -16.90 24.46 23.36
C MET A 190 -16.76 23.93 24.80
N GLY A 191 -15.57 24.06 25.42
CA GLY A 191 -15.32 23.56 26.79
C GLY A 191 -15.39 22.04 26.93
N GLU A 192 -15.37 21.29 25.82
CA GLU A 192 -15.45 19.83 25.84
C GLU A 192 -14.18 19.20 26.41
N SER A 193 -14.26 18.11 27.17
CA SER A 193 -13.08 17.33 27.54
C SER A 193 -12.38 16.76 26.30
N TRP A 194 -11.06 16.51 26.39
CA TRP A 194 -10.28 15.97 25.26
C TRP A 194 -10.88 14.71 24.62
N PRO A 195 -11.29 13.67 25.39
CA PRO A 195 -11.91 12.48 24.79
C PRO A 195 -13.21 12.80 24.03
N ARG A 196 -14.03 13.72 24.57
CA ARG A 196 -15.27 14.16 23.92
C ARG A 196 -14.97 14.99 22.67
N ALA A 197 -13.98 15.86 22.72
CA ALA A 197 -13.57 16.68 21.60
C ALA A 197 -13.11 15.81 20.41
N VAL A 198 -12.28 14.79 20.67
CA VAL A 198 -11.79 13.85 19.64
C VAL A 198 -12.94 13.01 19.06
N THR A 199 -13.75 12.37 19.90
CA THR A 199 -14.87 11.52 19.44
C THR A 199 -15.91 12.31 18.64
N ALA A 200 -16.17 13.57 19.02
CA ALA A 200 -17.08 14.45 18.30
C ALA A 200 -16.60 14.80 16.87
N LEU A 201 -15.29 14.81 16.60
CA LEU A 201 -14.75 15.01 15.24
C LEU A 201 -15.23 13.91 14.29
N PHE A 202 -15.13 12.66 14.74
CA PHE A 202 -15.53 11.49 13.96
C PHE A 202 -17.05 11.35 13.88
N GLY A 203 -17.83 11.93 14.81
CA GLY A 203 -19.29 12.00 14.69
C GLY A 203 -19.77 13.01 13.65
N ARG A 204 -19.29 14.26 13.75
CA ARG A 204 -19.78 15.38 12.91
C ARG A 204 -19.12 15.45 11.54
N ASN A 205 -17.81 15.21 11.46
CA ASN A 205 -17.05 15.34 10.21
C ASN A 205 -16.40 14.06 9.70
N ARG A 206 -17.16 12.94 9.80
CA ARG A 206 -16.85 11.58 9.32
C ARG A 206 -15.92 11.50 8.11
N ARG A 207 -16.34 12.05 6.95
CA ARG A 207 -15.56 12.01 5.71
C ARG A 207 -14.17 12.63 5.83
N ARG A 208 -14.03 13.77 6.53
CA ARG A 208 -12.75 14.45 6.69
C ARG A 208 -11.82 13.66 7.61
N TYR A 209 -12.29 13.33 8.80
CA TYR A 209 -11.44 12.69 9.81
C TYR A 209 -11.22 11.20 9.51
N GLY A 210 -12.19 10.50 8.92
CA GLY A 210 -11.99 9.17 8.34
C GLY A 210 -10.95 9.19 7.21
N GLY A 211 -10.94 10.23 6.38
CA GLY A 211 -9.89 10.47 5.39
C GLY A 211 -8.50 10.61 6.02
N TYR A 212 -8.37 11.32 7.15
CA TYR A 212 -7.09 11.39 7.88
C TYR A 212 -6.68 10.03 8.47
N ILE A 213 -7.62 9.21 8.96
CA ILE A 213 -7.30 7.83 9.37
C ILE A 213 -6.80 7.00 8.18
N VAL A 214 -7.41 7.15 6.99
CA VAL A 214 -6.90 6.52 5.77
C VAL A 214 -5.47 6.97 5.46
N HIS A 215 -5.17 8.26 5.55
CA HIS A 215 -3.81 8.77 5.33
C HIS A 215 -2.81 8.17 6.33
N LEU A 216 -3.19 8.04 7.60
CA LEU A 216 -2.36 7.35 8.60
C LEU A 216 -2.13 5.89 8.23
N GLY A 217 -3.16 5.16 7.79
CA GLY A 217 -3.01 3.79 7.30
C GLY A 217 -2.04 3.69 6.12
N ILE A 218 -2.14 4.60 5.14
CA ILE A 218 -1.19 4.69 4.03
C ILE A 218 0.22 4.99 4.52
N THR A 219 0.41 5.90 5.49
CA THR A 219 1.75 6.19 6.02
C THR A 219 2.38 4.99 6.70
N ILE A 220 1.61 4.20 7.44
CA ILE A 220 2.09 2.97 8.09
C ILE A 220 2.47 1.91 7.03
N ILE A 221 1.66 1.78 5.97
CA ILE A 221 2.02 0.95 4.80
C ILE A 221 3.34 1.44 4.18
N GLY A 222 3.51 2.76 4.02
CA GLY A 222 4.74 3.36 3.49
C GLY A 222 5.98 2.99 4.30
N LEU A 223 5.91 3.03 5.63
CA LEU A 223 6.99 2.59 6.51
C LEU A 223 7.32 1.11 6.31
N GLY A 224 6.29 0.26 6.23
CA GLY A 224 6.45 -1.17 5.97
C GLY A 224 7.06 -1.48 4.60
N ILE A 225 6.67 -0.75 3.55
CA ILE A 225 7.26 -0.90 2.20
C ILE A 225 8.74 -0.49 2.21
N ILE A 226 9.09 0.64 2.83
CA ILE A 226 10.49 1.08 2.93
C ILE A 226 11.32 0.02 3.67
N GLY A 227 10.82 -0.45 4.83
CA GLY A 227 11.42 -1.53 5.62
C GLY A 227 11.67 -2.80 4.79
N SER A 228 10.59 -3.35 4.25
CA SER A 228 10.58 -4.63 3.55
C SER A 228 11.25 -4.63 2.18
N THR A 229 11.52 -3.46 1.59
CA THR A 229 12.17 -3.36 0.27
C THR A 229 13.64 -2.96 0.41
N LEU A 230 13.99 -1.99 1.26
CA LEU A 230 15.36 -1.49 1.35
C LEU A 230 16.22 -2.26 2.36
N PHE A 231 15.60 -2.95 3.31
CA PHE A 231 16.29 -3.70 4.37
C PHE A 231 15.97 -5.19 4.34
N GLN A 232 15.40 -5.68 3.23
CA GLN A 232 15.23 -7.11 3.00
C GLN A 232 16.60 -7.77 2.95
N GLN A 233 16.74 -8.89 3.67
CA GLN A 233 17.90 -9.75 3.57
C GLN A 233 17.49 -11.04 2.85
N GLU A 234 18.32 -11.51 1.94
CA GLU A 234 18.12 -12.80 1.26
C GLU A 234 19.41 -13.60 1.19
N THR A 235 19.27 -14.93 1.18
CA THR A 235 20.37 -15.86 0.90
C THR A 235 19.81 -17.08 0.16
N GLN A 236 20.68 -17.74 -0.60
CA GLN A 236 20.35 -18.99 -1.27
C GLN A 236 21.53 -19.95 -1.19
N GLN A 237 21.30 -21.15 -0.66
CA GLN A 237 22.34 -22.16 -0.52
C GLN A 237 21.77 -23.57 -0.55
N THR A 238 22.58 -24.50 -1.05
CA THR A 238 22.37 -25.94 -0.90
C THR A 238 22.97 -26.42 0.41
N ILE A 239 22.16 -27.07 1.25
CA ILE A 239 22.58 -27.64 2.54
C ILE A 239 22.19 -29.12 2.63
N GLY A 240 23.00 -29.89 3.35
CA GLY A 240 22.73 -31.30 3.62
C GLY A 240 21.71 -31.51 4.75
N LEU A 241 21.16 -32.72 4.85
CA LEU A 241 20.29 -33.13 5.95
C LEU A 241 21.01 -32.95 7.29
N GLY A 242 20.34 -32.31 8.25
CA GLY A 242 20.89 -31.94 9.56
C GLY A 242 21.83 -30.73 9.55
N GLN A 243 22.20 -30.19 8.38
CA GLN A 243 23.03 -29.00 8.28
C GLN A 243 22.19 -27.72 8.35
N THR A 244 22.87 -26.60 8.55
CA THR A 244 22.27 -25.27 8.74
C THR A 244 22.80 -24.27 7.72
N LEU A 245 21.91 -23.44 7.19
CA LEU A 245 22.23 -22.19 6.50
C LEU A 245 22.06 -21.03 7.48
N SER A 246 23.00 -20.08 7.49
CA SER A 246 22.90 -18.87 8.33
C SER A 246 22.46 -17.64 7.53
N ILE A 247 21.61 -16.81 8.11
CA ILE A 247 21.20 -15.50 7.60
C ILE A 247 20.93 -14.56 8.77
N ASP A 248 21.67 -13.46 8.85
CA ASP A 248 21.69 -12.56 10.00
C ASP A 248 21.94 -13.32 11.33
N ASP A 249 21.07 -13.18 12.31
CA ASP A 249 21.08 -13.89 13.59
C ASP A 249 20.21 -15.18 13.58
N TYR A 250 19.76 -15.60 12.40
CA TYR A 250 18.95 -16.82 12.21
C TYR A 250 19.74 -17.93 11.52
N GLN A 251 19.38 -19.17 11.85
CA GLN A 251 19.83 -20.36 11.16
C GLN A 251 18.62 -21.16 10.68
N LEU A 252 18.67 -21.64 9.44
CA LEU A 252 17.71 -22.58 8.89
C LEU A 252 18.36 -23.97 8.88
N ARG A 253 17.83 -24.89 9.68
CA ARG A 253 18.23 -26.30 9.70
C ARG A 253 17.35 -27.12 8.76
N TYR A 254 17.95 -27.95 7.92
CA TYR A 254 17.23 -28.91 7.10
C TYR A 254 17.00 -30.20 7.86
N ASP A 255 15.76 -30.51 8.24
CA ASP A 255 15.48 -31.61 9.15
C ASP A 255 15.06 -32.89 8.43
N ASN A 256 14.22 -32.77 7.40
CA ASN A 256 13.67 -33.93 6.70
C ASN A 256 13.09 -33.57 5.33
N PHE A 257 12.85 -34.58 4.49
CA PHE A 257 12.11 -34.46 3.23
C PHE A 257 11.00 -35.50 3.16
N THR A 258 9.84 -35.09 2.68
CA THR A 258 8.65 -35.93 2.58
C THR A 258 7.99 -35.74 1.22
N GLU A 259 7.78 -36.83 0.50
CA GLU A 259 6.88 -36.87 -0.65
C GLU A 259 5.48 -37.26 -0.20
N ALA A 260 4.46 -36.54 -0.67
CA ALA A 260 3.08 -36.84 -0.34
C ALA A 260 2.16 -36.63 -1.55
N VAL A 261 1.05 -37.35 -1.59
CA VAL A 261 -0.02 -37.14 -2.56
C VAL A 261 -1.18 -36.46 -1.85
N ALA A 262 -1.59 -35.29 -2.34
CA ALA A 262 -2.76 -34.58 -1.82
C ALA A 262 -4.07 -35.28 -2.23
N THR A 263 -5.16 -34.96 -1.55
CA THR A 263 -6.48 -35.58 -1.79
C THR A 263 -7.01 -35.35 -3.21
N ASP A 264 -6.56 -34.28 -3.87
CA ASP A 264 -6.86 -33.94 -5.26
C ASP A 264 -5.90 -34.62 -6.27
N GLY A 265 -5.06 -35.55 -5.80
CA GLY A 265 -4.12 -36.34 -6.62
C GLY A 265 -2.79 -35.65 -6.92
N ARG A 266 -2.55 -34.47 -6.36
CA ARG A 266 -1.37 -33.66 -6.64
C ARG A 266 -0.15 -34.15 -5.85
N LEU A 267 0.99 -34.29 -6.51
CA LEU A 267 2.25 -34.65 -5.85
C LEU A 267 2.82 -33.44 -5.10
N MET A 268 3.26 -33.64 -3.87
CA MET A 268 3.82 -32.62 -2.99
C MET A 268 5.22 -33.04 -2.56
N GLN A 269 6.19 -32.19 -2.87
CA GLN A 269 7.60 -32.33 -2.50
C GLN A 269 7.87 -31.39 -1.33
N ILE A 270 7.95 -31.93 -0.10
CA ILE A 270 7.91 -31.15 1.14
C ILE A 270 9.26 -31.26 1.85
N ALA A 271 9.91 -30.13 2.11
CA ALA A 271 11.05 -30.08 3.01
C ALA A 271 10.58 -29.62 4.40
N ASP A 272 10.92 -30.37 5.45
CA ASP A 272 10.81 -29.94 6.84
C ASP A 272 12.08 -29.19 7.21
N VAL A 273 11.91 -27.96 7.68
CA VAL A 273 13.02 -27.11 8.10
C VAL A 273 12.70 -26.42 9.42
N THR A 274 13.72 -26.19 10.24
CA THR A 274 13.59 -25.49 11.52
C THR A 274 14.34 -24.18 11.47
N VAL A 275 13.66 -23.09 11.83
CA VAL A 275 14.27 -21.80 12.05
C VAL A 275 14.76 -21.75 13.50
N VAL A 276 16.03 -21.46 13.68
CA VAL A 276 16.74 -21.40 14.95
C VAL A 276 17.30 -19.99 15.15
N ARG A 277 17.13 -19.43 16.34
CA ARG A 277 17.75 -18.15 16.76
C ARG A 277 18.32 -18.33 18.16
N ASP A 278 19.55 -17.89 18.40
CA ASP A 278 20.25 -18.04 19.70
C ASP A 278 20.26 -19.48 20.25
N GLY A 279 20.39 -20.46 19.36
CA GLY A 279 20.37 -21.89 19.71
C GLY A 279 19.01 -22.46 20.12
N LYS A 280 17.92 -21.69 19.96
CA LYS A 280 16.54 -22.13 20.22
C LYS A 280 15.76 -22.28 18.93
N ASP A 281 15.03 -23.37 18.81
CA ASP A 281 14.08 -23.60 17.72
C ASP A 281 12.89 -22.64 17.90
N ILE A 282 12.72 -21.69 16.99
CA ILE A 282 11.65 -20.66 17.05
C ILE A 282 10.45 -20.98 16.16
N ALA A 283 10.66 -21.76 15.09
CA ALA A 283 9.60 -22.18 14.18
C ALA A 283 9.99 -23.42 13.38
N HIS A 284 9.01 -24.29 13.10
CA HIS A 284 9.13 -25.37 12.13
C HIS A 284 8.33 -25.02 10.89
N LEU A 285 8.96 -25.04 9.72
CA LEU A 285 8.38 -24.65 8.44
C LEU A 285 8.40 -25.81 7.46
N ARG A 286 7.43 -25.78 6.54
CA ARG A 286 7.25 -26.79 5.50
C ARG A 286 7.16 -26.16 4.11
N PRO A 287 8.25 -25.53 3.61
CA PRO A 287 8.31 -25.14 2.21
C PRO A 287 8.12 -26.37 1.31
N ARG A 288 7.37 -26.21 0.23
CA ARG A 288 7.07 -27.33 -0.67
C ARG A 288 6.89 -26.93 -2.12
N ILE A 289 7.03 -27.89 -3.02
CA ILE A 289 6.59 -27.78 -4.41
C ILE A 289 5.39 -28.70 -4.62
N ASP A 290 4.28 -28.10 -5.05
CA ASP A 290 3.06 -28.80 -5.42
C ASP A 290 3.05 -28.97 -6.94
N VAL A 291 3.18 -30.21 -7.42
CA VAL A 291 3.28 -30.54 -8.85
C VAL A 291 1.88 -30.71 -9.44
N TYR A 292 1.42 -29.70 -10.16
CA TYR A 292 0.22 -29.81 -11.00
C TYR A 292 0.58 -30.30 -12.41
N PRO A 293 -0.35 -30.94 -13.14
CA PRO A 293 -0.10 -31.45 -14.50
C PRO A 293 0.40 -30.41 -15.51
N GLN A 294 0.06 -29.14 -15.31
CA GLN A 294 0.39 -28.05 -16.23
C GLN A 294 1.62 -27.25 -15.79
N GLN A 295 1.81 -27.05 -14.48
CA GLN A 295 2.91 -26.24 -13.94
C GLN A 295 3.12 -26.53 -12.44
N PRO A 296 4.34 -26.81 -11.98
CA PRO A 296 4.62 -26.89 -10.56
C PRO A 296 4.44 -25.54 -9.87
N MET A 297 3.99 -25.56 -8.62
CA MET A 297 3.79 -24.38 -7.79
C MET A 297 4.61 -24.47 -6.52
N THR A 298 5.47 -23.48 -6.27
CA THR A 298 6.20 -23.34 -5.01
C THR A 298 5.30 -22.73 -3.93
N ILE A 299 5.16 -23.40 -2.80
CA ILE A 299 4.51 -22.91 -1.59
C ILE A 299 5.60 -22.60 -0.55
N ALA A 300 5.71 -21.33 -0.18
CA ALA A 300 6.69 -20.89 0.80
C ALA A 300 6.36 -21.39 2.21
N GLY A 301 7.38 -21.81 2.96
CA GLY A 301 7.29 -21.87 4.42
C GLY A 301 7.38 -20.44 4.96
N ALA A 302 6.45 -20.04 5.84
CA ALA A 302 6.40 -18.69 6.35
C ALA A 302 6.29 -18.65 7.88
N TYR A 303 7.05 -17.75 8.50
CA TYR A 303 6.96 -17.44 9.92
C TYR A 303 6.96 -15.92 10.10
N SER A 304 5.99 -15.40 10.87
CA SER A 304 5.83 -13.96 11.08
C SER A 304 6.02 -13.61 12.54
N THR A 305 6.80 -12.56 12.78
CA THR A 305 6.98 -11.95 14.11
C THR A 305 6.49 -10.51 14.09
N LEU A 306 6.59 -9.80 15.23
CA LEU A 306 6.31 -8.37 15.26
C LEU A 306 7.40 -7.53 14.56
N GLU A 307 8.58 -8.09 14.34
CA GLU A 307 9.72 -7.39 13.77
C GLU A 307 9.93 -7.77 12.30
N ASN A 308 9.94 -9.07 12.01
CA ASN A 308 10.36 -9.68 10.75
C ASN A 308 9.39 -10.76 10.26
N ASP A 309 9.25 -10.86 8.94
CA ASP A 309 8.62 -11.98 8.22
C ASP A 309 9.67 -12.84 7.51
N PHE A 310 9.69 -14.13 7.82
CA PHE A 310 10.57 -15.14 7.25
C PHE A 310 9.84 -15.89 6.15
N TYR A 311 10.45 -15.98 4.98
CA TYR A 311 9.98 -16.85 3.90
C TYR A 311 11.10 -17.79 3.47
N VAL A 312 10.81 -19.08 3.46
CA VAL A 312 11.70 -20.13 2.99
C VAL A 312 11.09 -20.75 1.75
N LEU A 313 11.86 -20.82 0.67
CA LEU A 313 11.50 -21.50 -0.57
C LEU A 313 12.38 -22.72 -0.75
N LEU A 314 11.75 -23.85 -1.08
CA LEU A 314 12.45 -25.00 -1.65
C LEU A 314 12.67 -24.70 -3.14
N VAL A 315 13.93 -24.60 -3.55
CA VAL A 315 14.34 -24.24 -4.92
C VAL A 315 14.69 -25.50 -5.71
N ASP A 316 15.45 -26.40 -5.10
CA ASP A 316 15.97 -27.61 -5.73
C ASP A 316 16.31 -28.67 -4.67
N TRP A 317 16.42 -29.94 -5.04
CA TRP A 317 16.81 -31.03 -4.15
C TRP A 317 17.38 -32.23 -4.89
N GLU A 318 18.13 -33.07 -4.18
CA GLU A 318 18.62 -34.33 -4.73
C GLU A 318 17.50 -35.38 -4.77
N GLU A 319 17.00 -35.69 -5.97
CA GLU A 319 15.79 -36.49 -6.22
C GLU A 319 15.79 -37.92 -5.64
N VAL A 320 16.95 -38.53 -5.44
CA VAL A 320 17.03 -39.95 -5.06
C VAL A 320 17.22 -40.11 -3.55
N SER A 321 18.24 -39.46 -3.00
CA SER A 321 18.61 -39.64 -1.60
C SER A 321 17.97 -38.61 -0.67
N HIS A 322 17.51 -37.48 -1.22
CA HIS A 322 17.03 -36.32 -0.46
C HIS A 322 18.02 -35.85 0.61
N THR A 323 19.31 -36.16 0.46
CA THR A 323 20.32 -35.80 1.46
C THR A 323 20.77 -34.35 1.36
N SER A 324 20.40 -33.65 0.27
CA SER A 324 20.69 -32.23 0.07
C SER A 324 19.53 -31.50 -0.61
N ALA A 325 19.32 -30.24 -0.21
CA ALA A 325 18.32 -29.36 -0.79
C ALA A 325 18.79 -27.90 -0.83
N THR A 326 18.38 -27.19 -1.87
CA THR A 326 18.63 -25.76 -2.06
C THR A 326 17.46 -24.95 -1.53
N PHE A 327 17.75 -24.08 -0.58
CA PHE A 327 16.76 -23.16 -0.01
C PHE A 327 17.10 -21.72 -0.38
N LYS A 328 16.07 -20.95 -0.72
CA LYS A 328 16.13 -19.49 -0.77
C LYS A 328 15.35 -18.92 0.41
N VAL A 329 16.02 -18.11 1.23
CA VAL A 329 15.45 -17.56 2.46
C VAL A 329 15.40 -16.04 2.36
N PHE A 330 14.28 -15.46 2.78
CA PHE A 330 14.06 -14.02 2.87
C PHE A 330 13.70 -13.63 4.30
N ILE A 331 14.37 -12.61 4.84
CA ILE A 331 13.96 -11.88 6.05
C ILE A 331 13.44 -10.52 5.59
N ASN A 332 12.17 -10.24 5.88
CA ASN A 332 11.53 -9.00 5.50
C ASN A 332 11.13 -8.19 6.75
N PRO A 333 11.89 -7.13 7.08
CA PRO A 333 11.54 -6.26 8.19
C PRO A 333 10.26 -5.47 7.93
N LEU A 334 9.48 -5.23 8.98
CA LEU A 334 8.34 -4.29 8.99
C LEU A 334 7.19 -4.62 8.01
N VAL A 335 7.17 -5.80 7.39
CA VAL A 335 6.06 -6.19 6.49
C VAL A 335 4.72 -6.21 7.21
N ASN A 336 4.72 -6.54 8.50
CA ASN A 336 3.54 -6.47 9.35
C ASN A 336 2.88 -5.07 9.37
N LEU A 337 3.64 -3.99 9.21
CA LEU A 337 3.10 -2.64 9.12
C LEU A 337 2.23 -2.46 7.87
N VAL A 338 2.51 -3.17 6.77
CA VAL A 338 1.64 -3.15 5.59
C VAL A 338 0.25 -3.68 5.94
N TRP A 339 0.19 -4.75 6.73
CA TRP A 339 -1.08 -5.33 7.20
C TRP A 339 -1.79 -4.41 8.20
N TRP A 340 -1.08 -3.88 9.20
CA TRP A 340 -1.65 -2.95 10.17
C TRP A 340 -2.16 -1.66 9.52
N GLY A 341 -1.39 -1.09 8.60
CA GLY A 341 -1.81 0.08 7.84
C GLY A 341 -3.02 -0.22 6.94
N GLY A 342 -3.13 -1.44 6.40
CA GLY A 342 -4.32 -1.92 5.69
C GLY A 342 -5.56 -1.96 6.58
N LEU A 343 -5.44 -2.49 7.81
CA LEU A 343 -6.54 -2.49 8.80
C LEU A 343 -6.98 -1.05 9.16
N ILE A 344 -6.02 -0.15 9.38
CA ILE A 344 -6.30 1.25 9.69
C ILE A 344 -6.97 1.96 8.51
N LEU A 345 -6.50 1.70 7.28
CA LEU A 345 -7.12 2.21 6.06
C LEU A 345 -8.58 1.75 5.95
N MET A 346 -8.86 0.47 6.19
CA MET A 346 -10.23 -0.06 6.17
C MET A 346 -11.10 0.64 7.22
N LEU A 347 -10.62 0.76 8.46
CA LEU A 347 -11.32 1.49 9.52
C LEU A 347 -11.63 2.95 9.12
N GLY A 348 -10.63 3.67 8.59
CA GLY A 348 -10.82 5.03 8.11
C GLY A 348 -11.83 5.14 6.99
N THR A 349 -11.85 4.16 6.09
CA THR A 349 -12.81 4.06 4.98
C THR A 349 -14.22 3.84 5.51
N PHE A 350 -14.42 2.93 6.47
CA PHE A 350 -15.71 2.71 7.11
C PHE A 350 -16.21 3.98 7.81
N ILE A 351 -15.34 4.68 8.56
CA ILE A 351 -15.69 5.96 9.20
C ILE A 351 -16.09 6.99 8.16
N ALA A 352 -15.35 7.10 7.05
CA ALA A 352 -15.61 8.09 6.00
C ALA A 352 -16.90 7.82 5.21
N ALA A 353 -17.21 6.55 4.98
CA ALA A 353 -18.39 6.09 4.25
C ALA A 353 -19.66 6.02 5.12
N TRP A 354 -19.52 6.06 6.45
CA TRP A 354 -20.65 5.89 7.34
C TRP A 354 -21.71 7.00 7.15
N PRO A 355 -22.97 6.64 6.85
CA PRO A 355 -24.00 7.61 6.49
C PRO A 355 -24.25 8.59 7.63
N ARG A 356 -24.36 9.88 7.30
CA ARG A 356 -24.87 10.88 8.25
C ARG A 356 -26.40 10.80 8.24
N GLU A 357 -27.02 10.89 9.40
CA GLU A 357 -28.42 11.28 9.45
C GLU A 357 -28.53 12.61 8.69
N PRO A 358 -29.30 12.66 7.59
CA PRO A 358 -29.53 13.91 6.90
C PRO A 358 -30.14 14.87 7.91
N ALA A 359 -29.59 16.08 8.07
CA ALA A 359 -30.29 17.12 8.80
C ALA A 359 -31.73 17.20 8.25
N PRO A 360 -32.76 17.25 9.12
CA PRO A 360 -34.16 17.21 8.71
C PRO A 360 -34.41 18.15 7.53
N VAL A 361 -35.19 17.72 6.55
CA VAL A 361 -35.45 18.47 5.31
C VAL A 361 -35.90 19.91 5.60
N GLN A 362 -36.63 20.10 6.71
CA GLN A 362 -37.08 21.40 7.23
C GLN A 362 -35.92 22.37 7.53
N LEU A 363 -34.88 21.93 8.25
CA LEU A 363 -33.69 22.72 8.54
C LEU A 363 -32.92 23.08 7.25
N ARG A 364 -32.92 22.17 6.27
CA ARG A 364 -32.26 22.41 4.98
C ARG A 364 -33.02 23.44 4.11
N GLN A 365 -34.34 23.46 4.22
CA GLN A 365 -35.21 24.44 3.56
C GLN A 365 -35.16 25.81 4.24
N GLU A 366 -35.13 25.88 5.57
CA GLU A 366 -34.97 27.14 6.31
C GLU A 366 -33.64 27.83 6.01
N VAL A 367 -32.52 27.08 6.01
CA VAL A 367 -31.20 27.65 5.71
C VAL A 367 -31.13 28.16 4.27
N ARG A 368 -31.71 27.43 3.30
CA ARG A 368 -31.82 27.89 1.90
C ARG A 368 -32.75 29.09 1.75
N GLY A 369 -33.85 29.14 2.50
CA GLY A 369 -34.78 30.25 2.53
C GLY A 369 -34.16 31.53 3.08
N ASN A 370 -33.44 31.42 4.20
CA ASN A 370 -32.72 32.55 4.81
C ASN A 370 -31.57 33.06 3.94
N GLN A 371 -30.83 32.18 3.27
CA GLN A 371 -29.79 32.59 2.32
C GLN A 371 -30.36 33.30 1.08
N ARG A 372 -31.53 32.89 0.59
CA ARG A 372 -32.24 33.58 -0.50
C ARG A 372 -32.76 34.96 -0.07
N ARG A 373 -33.32 35.07 1.14
CA ARG A 373 -33.78 36.34 1.70
C ARG A 373 -32.62 37.32 1.91
N ALA A 374 -31.50 36.85 2.46
CA ALA A 374 -30.31 37.68 2.68
C ALA A 374 -29.70 38.23 1.37
N ARG A 375 -29.80 37.48 0.26
CA ARG A 375 -29.37 37.92 -1.08
C ARG A 375 -30.35 38.84 -1.79
N ALA A 376 -31.62 38.86 -1.38
CA ALA A 376 -32.64 39.75 -1.93
C ALA A 376 -32.72 41.08 -1.17
N SER A 377 -32.12 41.16 0.02
CA SER A 377 -32.02 42.36 0.86
C SER A 377 -30.71 43.14 0.69
N THR A 378 -29.87 42.73 -0.26
CA THR A 378 -28.64 43.40 -0.74
C THR A 378 -28.82 43.69 -2.21
#